data_AF-A0A961L5R3-F1
#
_entry.id   AF-A0A961L5R3-F1
#
_cell.length_a   1.000
_cell.length_b   1.000
_cell.length_c   1.000
_cell.angle_alpha   90.00
_cell.angle_beta   90.00
_cell.angle_gamma   90.00
#
_symmetry.space_group_name_H-M   'P 1'
#
loop_
_entity.id
_entity.type
_entity.pdbx_description
1 polymer ?
#
loop_
_entity_poly.entity_id
_entity_poly.type
_entity_poly.pdbx_seq_one_letter_code
_entity_poly.pdbx_strand_id
1 'polypeptide(L)' 'MADLAEALGAAVADRREDAIALTQALVRIPTVNPPGENYRAICDLIAARLAPQGFAVDFVRGEGAPGDSD' A
#
# COMPACT_ATOMS: atom_id res chain seq x y z
N MET A 1 -11.79 -32.23 -4.23
CA MET A 1 -11.16 -31.04 -3.61
C MET A 1 -10.35 -30.39 -4.71
N ALA A 2 -10.62 -29.13 -5.05
CA ALA A 2 -9.71 -28.39 -5.91
C ALA A 2 -8.33 -28.36 -5.23
N ASP A 3 -7.27 -28.49 -6.01
CA ASP A 3 -5.91 -28.31 -5.50
C ASP A 3 -5.82 -26.90 -4.89
N LEU A 4 -5.27 -26.80 -3.68
CA LEU A 4 -5.13 -25.53 -3.00
C LEU A 4 -4.28 -24.55 -3.83
N ALA A 5 -3.29 -25.06 -4.56
CA ALA A 5 -2.46 -24.23 -5.44
C ALA A 5 -3.27 -23.66 -6.61
N GLU A 6 -4.14 -24.46 -7.21
CA GLU A 6 -5.04 -24.03 -8.28
C GLU A 6 -6.05 -22.98 -7.78
N ALA A 7 -6.66 -23.23 -6.62
CA ALA A 7 -7.61 -22.29 -6.00
C ALA A 7 -6.95 -20.96 -5.63
N LEU A 8 -5.72 -20.99 -5.09
CA LEU A 8 -4.95 -19.78 -4.80
C LEU A 8 -4.59 -19.02 -6.08
N GLY A 9 -4.17 -19.73 -7.13
CA GLY A 9 -3.86 -19.15 -8.44
C GLY A 9 -5.06 -18.41 -9.04
N ALA A 10 -6.23 -19.02 -9.02
CA ALA A 10 -7.48 -18.39 -9.46
C ALA A 10 -7.81 -17.15 -8.62
N ALA A 11 -7.71 -17.24 -7.28
CA ALA A 11 -7.97 -16.11 -6.40
C ALA A 11 -7.02 -14.92 -6.65
N VAL A 12 -5.76 -15.17 -7.00
CA VAL A 12 -4.82 -14.11 -7.38
C VAL A 12 -5.19 -13.52 -8.74
N ALA A 13 -5.53 -14.35 -9.73
CA ALA A 13 -5.94 -13.90 -11.05
C ALA A 13 -7.19 -12.99 -11.00
N ASP A 14 -8.17 -13.35 -10.18
CA ASP A 14 -9.41 -12.58 -9.98
C ASP A 14 -9.18 -11.18 -9.38
N ARG A 15 -8.03 -10.97 -8.72
CA ARG A 15 -7.64 -9.67 -8.13
C ARG A 15 -6.86 -8.77 -9.08
N ARG A 16 -6.69 -9.16 -10.36
CA ARG A 16 -5.93 -8.40 -11.36
C ARG A 16 -6.34 -6.93 -11.43
N GLU A 17 -7.63 -6.64 -11.55
CA GLU A 17 -8.12 -5.27 -11.69
C GLU A 17 -7.88 -4.44 -10.43
N ASP A 18 -8.10 -5.03 -9.25
CA ASP A 18 -7.83 -4.38 -7.97
C ASP A 18 -6.32 -4.12 -7.76
N ALA A 19 -5.44 -5.03 -8.20
CA ALA A 19 -3.99 -4.84 -8.19
C ALA A 19 -3.55 -3.71 -9.14
N ILE A 20 -4.15 -3.61 -10.33
CA ILE A 20 -3.90 -2.51 -11.27
C ILE A 20 -4.36 -1.18 -10.66
N ALA A 21 -5.57 -1.14 -10.11
CA ALA A 21 -6.11 0.07 -9.49
C ALA A 21 -5.27 0.56 -8.32
N LEU A 22 -4.86 -0.35 -7.42
CA LEU A 22 -3.94 -0.05 -6.32
C LEU A 22 -2.61 0.50 -6.87
N THR A 23 -2.02 -0.16 -7.86
CA THR A 23 -0.74 0.27 -8.44
C THR A 23 -0.83 1.67 -9.04
N GLN A 24 -1.91 1.96 -9.79
CA GLN A 24 -2.15 3.29 -10.33
C GLN A 24 -2.31 4.34 -9.22
N ALA A 25 -3.03 4.01 -8.14
CA ALA A 25 -3.24 4.92 -7.03
C ALA A 25 -1.93 5.23 -6.29
N LEU A 26 -1.06 4.23 -6.09
CA LEU A 26 0.27 4.41 -5.51
C LEU A 26 1.16 5.28 -6.40
N VAL A 27 1.23 5.01 -7.71
CA VAL A 27 2.09 5.75 -8.66
C VAL A 27 1.65 7.21 -8.82
N ARG A 28 0.36 7.52 -8.65
CA ARG A 28 -0.15 8.89 -8.73
C ARG A 28 0.30 9.78 -7.56
N ILE A 29 0.77 9.22 -6.45
CA ILE A 29 1.33 9.97 -5.33
C ILE A 29 2.84 10.09 -5.56
N PRO A 30 3.37 11.28 -5.92
CA PRO A 30 4.79 11.43 -6.17
C PRO A 30 5.55 11.48 -4.85
N THR A 31 5.84 10.32 -4.28
CA THR A 31 6.66 10.20 -3.07
C THR A 31 8.12 10.40 -3.43
N VAL A 32 8.76 11.45 -2.89
CA VAL A 32 10.16 11.77 -3.19
C VAL A 32 11.02 11.49 -1.96
N ASN A 33 12.02 10.62 -2.13
CA ASN A 33 12.95 10.27 -1.06
C ASN A 33 14.40 10.55 -1.49
N PRO A 34 15.17 11.43 -0.81
CA PRO A 34 14.77 12.53 0.10
C PRO A 34 14.22 13.75 -0.68
N PRO A 35 13.40 14.66 -0.09
CA PRO A 35 13.26 14.99 1.34
C PRO A 35 12.03 14.40 2.07
N GLY A 36 11.40 13.35 1.56
CA GLY A 36 10.22 12.73 2.20
C GLY A 36 8.88 13.32 1.74
N GLU A 37 8.85 13.95 0.57
CA GLU A 37 7.64 14.58 0.04
C GLU A 37 6.52 13.55 -0.17
N ASN A 38 5.28 13.91 0.19
CA ASN A 38 4.06 13.08 0.04
C ASN A 38 4.05 11.74 0.79
N TYR A 39 4.97 11.51 1.74
CA TYR A 39 4.96 10.28 2.55
C TYR A 39 3.69 10.13 3.38
N ARG A 40 3.14 11.23 3.92
CA ARG A 40 1.85 11.19 4.64
C ARG A 40 0.72 10.74 3.73
N ALA A 41 0.64 11.28 2.51
CA ALA A 41 -0.42 10.96 1.56
C ALA A 41 -0.42 9.48 1.15
N ILE A 42 0.76 8.89 0.90
CA ILE A 42 0.84 7.45 0.59
C ILE A 42 0.50 6.58 1.81
N CYS A 43 0.92 6.98 3.03
CA CYS A 43 0.57 6.27 4.25
C CYS A 43 -0.95 6.29 4.49
N ASP A 44 -1.60 7.44 4.29
CA ASP A 44 -3.06 7.58 4.42
C ASP A 44 -3.80 6.69 3.41
N LEU A 45 -3.32 6.61 2.15
CA LEU A 45 -3.87 5.71 1.14
C LEU A 45 -3.76 4.25 1.55
N ILE A 46 -2.59 3.83 2.04
CA ILE A 46 -2.35 2.45 2.49
C ILE A 46 -3.23 2.13 3.70
N ALA A 47 -3.32 3.03 4.67
CA ALA A 47 -4.16 2.90 5.85
C ALA A 47 -5.64 2.73 5.48
N ALA A 48 -6.16 3.60 4.60
CA ALA A 48 -7.55 3.56 4.13
C ALA A 48 -7.88 2.25 3.41
N ARG A 49 -6.89 1.61 2.78
CA ARG A 49 -7.07 0.30 2.14
C ARG A 49 -7.00 -0.87 3.11
N LEU A 50 -6.07 -0.84 4.06
CA LEU A 50 -5.78 -1.97 4.94
C LEU A 50 -6.72 -2.04 6.14
N ALA A 51 -7.08 -0.90 6.74
CA ALA A 51 -7.92 -0.88 7.94
C ALA A 51 -9.29 -1.57 7.74
N PRO A 52 -10.03 -1.36 6.64
CA PRO A 52 -11.29 -2.08 6.39
C PRO A 52 -11.14 -3.59 6.20
N GLN A 53 -9.92 -4.06 5.90
CA GLN A 53 -9.60 -5.49 5.79
C GLN A 53 -9.23 -6.12 7.14
N GLY A 54 -9.32 -5.36 8.24
CA GLY A 54 -9.05 -5.84 9.61
C GLY A 54 -7.59 -5.71 10.05
N PHE A 55 -6.76 -5.00 9.30
CA PHE A 55 -5.39 -4.71 9.72
C PHE A 55 -5.36 -3.62 10.79
N ALA A 56 -4.52 -3.82 11.82
CA ALA A 56 -4.10 -2.73 12.69
C ALA A 56 -3.16 -1.78 11.93
N VAL A 57 -3.34 -0.48 12.09
CA VAL A 57 -2.55 0.54 11.39
C VAL A 57 -2.03 1.56 12.40
N ASP A 58 -0.70 1.71 12.44
CA ASP A 58 0.00 2.71 13.23
C ASP A 58 0.83 3.61 12.30
N PHE A 59 0.82 4.92 12.57
CA PHE A 59 1.64 5.89 11.86
C PHE A 59 2.84 6.27 12.73
N VAL A 60 4.04 5.88 12.30
CA VAL A 60 5.29 6.11 13.02
C VAL A 60 6.13 7.13 12.25
N ARG A 61 6.54 8.23 12.90
CA ARG A 61 7.48 9.20 12.31
C ARG A 61 8.88 8.61 12.36
N GLY A 62 9.59 8.66 11.23
CA GLY A 62 11.01 8.30 11.15
C GLY A 62 11.89 9.45 11.63
N GLU A 63 11.83 9.80 12.91
CA GLU A 63 12.57 10.93 13.48
C GLU A 63 14.09 10.84 13.17
N GLY A 64 14.64 11.90 12.57
CA GLY A 64 16.05 12.00 12.22
C GLY A 64 16.50 11.11 11.05
N ALA A 65 15.59 10.39 10.40
CA ALA A 65 15.90 9.61 9.20
C ALA A 65 16.14 10.53 7.99
N PRO A 66 16.92 10.10 6.97
CA PRO A 66 16.99 10.81 5.70
C PRO A 66 15.58 11.03 5.11
N GLY A 67 15.20 12.28 4.90
CA GLY A 67 13.85 12.65 4.46
C GLY A 67 12.85 12.92 5.59
N ASP A 68 13.27 12.96 6.85
CA ASP A 68 12.49 13.60 7.92
C ASP A 68 12.50 15.12 7.71
N SER A 69 11.33 15.70 7.58
CA SER A 69 11.09 17.14 7.41
C SER A 69 9.82 17.53 8.18
N ASP A 70 9.70 18.80 8.54
CA ASP A 70 8.57 19.34 9.32
C ASP A 70 7.31 19.60 8.48
#